data_AF-A0A2T2UJF2-F1
#
_entry.id   AF-A0A2T2UJF2-F1
#
_cell.length_a   1.000
_cell.length_b   1.000
_cell.length_c   1.000
_cell.angle_alpha   90.00
_cell.angle_beta   90.00
_cell.angle_gamma   90.00
#
_symmetry.space_group_name_H-M   'P 1'
#
loop_
_entity.id
_entity.type
_entity.pdbx_description
1 polymer ?
#
loop_
_entity_poly.entity_id
_entity_poly.type
_entity_poly.pdbx_seq_one_letter_code
_entity_poly.pdbx_strand_id
1 'polypeptide(L)'
;MDLIRTFFELLTPRERRNLYLLFCAVLVMAGLEGVSVGSILPFLQVAADPASVHENAYLHWAYDTFGFADTNAFLIALGVAAFTALVLSNA
;
A
#
# COMPACT_ATOMS: atom_id res chain seq x y z
N MET A 1 -3.28 10.66 32.63
CA MET A 1 -3.07 11.49 31.42
C MET A 1 -1.92 12.48 31.60
N ASP A 2 -1.43 12.67 32.84
CA ASP A 2 -0.39 13.66 33.16
C ASP A 2 0.98 13.28 32.59
N LEU A 3 1.29 11.98 32.52
CA LEU A 3 2.57 11.46 31.99
C LEU A 3 2.86 11.91 30.54
N ILE A 4 1.84 11.92 29.67
CA ILE A 4 1.99 12.38 28.28
C ILE A 4 2.19 13.90 28.25
N ARG A 5 1.45 14.65 29.08
CA ARG A 5 1.64 16.11 29.16
C ARG A 5 3.03 16.48 29.67
N THR A 6 3.49 15.83 30.75
CA THR A 6 4.83 16.04 31.30
C THR A 6 5.92 15.69 30.27
N PHE A 7 5.75 14.61 29.51
CA PHE A 7 6.68 14.26 28.43
C PHE A 7 6.78 15.36 27.37
N PHE A 8 5.63 15.87 26.90
CA PHE A 8 5.62 16.99 25.96
C PHE A 8 6.19 18.28 26.58
N GLU A 9 5.95 18.56 27.87
CA GLU A 9 6.50 19.72 28.60
C GLU A 9 8.01 19.68 28.75
N LEU A 10 8.63 18.50 28.84
CA LEU A 10 10.08 18.34 28.87
C LEU A 10 10.77 18.59 27.52
N LEU A 11 10.02 18.47 26.41
CA LEU A 11 10.52 18.71 25.06
C LEU A 11 10.57 20.22 24.75
N THR A 12 11.72 20.66 24.22
CA THR A 12 11.89 22.02 23.71
C THR A 12 10.97 22.27 22.49
N PRO A 13 10.62 23.53 22.17
CA PRO A 13 9.76 23.86 21.04
C PRO A 13 10.28 23.30 19.69
N ARG A 14 11.60 23.18 19.55
CA ARG A 14 12.26 22.63 18.36
C ARG A 14 12.10 21.11 18.28
N GLU A 15 12.24 20.40 19.41
CA GLU A 15 12.06 18.95 19.47
C GLU A 15 10.60 18.55 19.24
N ARG A 16 9.63 19.32 19.75
CA ARG A 16 8.20 19.09 19.46
C ARG A 16 7.90 19.13 17.97
N ARG A 17 8.45 20.13 17.24
CA ARG A 17 8.29 20.21 15.78
C ARG A 17 8.91 19.00 15.07
N ASN A 18 10.11 18.60 15.49
CA ASN A 18 10.77 17.43 14.93
C ASN A 18 10.00 16.14 15.22
N LEU A 19 9.41 16.01 16.41
CA LEU A 19 8.55 14.88 16.77
C LEU A 19 7.34 14.80 15.84
N TYR A 20 6.63 15.91 15.61
CA TYR A 20 5.51 15.91 14.67
C TYR A 20 5.94 15.59 13.24
N LEU A 21 7.07 16.12 12.78
CA LEU A 21 7.62 15.79 11.45
C LEU A 21 7.97 14.30 11.34
N LEU A 22 8.65 13.73 12.33
CA LEU A 22 8.99 12.30 12.39
C LEU A 22 7.73 11.45 12.44
N PHE A 23 6.74 11.83 13.25
CA PHE A 23 5.48 11.11 13.36
C PHE A 23 4.74 11.09 12.02
N CYS A 24 4.64 12.24 11.33
CA CYS A 24 4.07 12.29 9.99
C CYS A 24 4.88 11.46 8.98
N ALA A 25 6.20 11.52 9.03
CA ALA A 25 7.06 10.72 8.15
C ALA A 25 6.84 9.21 8.36
N VAL A 26 6.77 8.76 9.62
CA VAL A 26 6.50 7.36 9.98
C VAL A 26 5.09 6.94 9.55
N LEU A 27 4.08 7.80 9.70
CA LEU A 27 2.73 7.49 9.21
C LEU A 27 2.68 7.33 7.69
N VAL A 28 3.38 8.21 6.95
CA VAL A 28 3.48 8.09 5.49
C VAL A 28 4.22 6.79 5.11
N MET A 29 5.32 6.49 5.78
CA MET A 29 6.09 5.27 5.56
C MET A 29 5.23 4.02 5.81
N ALA A 30 4.52 3.95 6.94
CA ALA A 30 3.63 2.83 7.26
C ALA A 30 2.47 2.68 6.25
N GLY A 31 1.96 3.81 5.75
CA GLY A 31 0.96 3.80 4.67
C GLY A 31 1.50 3.22 3.37
N LEU A 32 2.72 3.63 2.98
CA LEU A 32 3.39 3.10 1.79
C LEU A 32 3.67 1.60 1.92
N GLU A 33 4.13 1.13 3.08
CA GLU A 33 4.31 -0.29 3.37
C GLU A 33 3.00 -1.08 3.23
N GLY A 34 1.90 -0.56 3.76
CA GLY A 34 0.58 -1.17 3.63
C GLY A 34 0.11 -1.30 2.18
N VAL A 35 0.36 -0.27 1.36
CA VAL A 35 0.06 -0.30 -0.08
C VAL A 35 0.92 -1.33 -0.81
N SER A 36 2.21 -1.42 -0.50
CA SER A 36 3.12 -2.43 -1.07
C SER A 36 2.63 -3.85 -0.81
N VAL A 37 2.28 -4.17 0.44
CA VAL A 37 1.73 -5.49 0.80
C VAL A 37 0.36 -5.72 0.15
N GLY A 38 -0.49 -4.69 0.14
CA GLY A 38 -1.82 -4.73 -0.48
C GLY A 38 -1.78 -4.98 -1.99
N SER A 39 -0.71 -4.57 -2.68
CA SER A 39 -0.55 -4.76 -4.14
C SER A 39 -0.41 -6.23 -4.57
N ILE A 40 0.01 -7.12 -3.65
CA ILE A 40 0.19 -8.55 -3.93
C ILE A 40 -1.16 -9.29 -3.88
N LEU A 41 -2.11 -8.81 -3.07
CA LEU A 41 -3.43 -9.41 -2.91
C LEU A 41 -4.22 -9.56 -4.22
N PRO A 42 -4.36 -8.56 -5.09
CA PRO A 42 -5.09 -8.72 -6.35
C PRO A 42 -4.44 -9.78 -7.26
N PHE A 43 -3.11 -9.87 -7.27
CA PHE A 43 -2.42 -10.93 -8.00
C PHE A 43 -2.76 -12.32 -7.45
N LEU A 44 -2.67 -12.51 -6.12
CA LEU A 44 -2.99 -13.79 -5.48
C LEU A 44 -4.45 -14.19 -5.69
N GLN A 45 -5.38 -13.23 -5.67
CA GLN A 45 -6.81 -13.48 -5.91
C GLN A 45 -7.05 -14.00 -7.33
N VAL A 46 -6.54 -13.30 -8.35
CA VAL A 46 -6.72 -13.71 -9.75
C VAL A 46 -5.97 -15.00 -10.07
N ALA A 47 -4.81 -15.24 -9.43
CA ALA A 47 -4.05 -16.48 -9.58
C ALA A 47 -4.79 -17.70 -8.99
N ALA A 48 -5.47 -17.51 -7.86
CA ALA A 48 -6.24 -18.57 -7.19
C ALA A 48 -7.56 -18.87 -7.91
N ASP A 49 -8.25 -17.82 -8.37
CA ASP A 49 -9.48 -17.93 -9.13
C ASP A 49 -9.55 -16.84 -10.21
N PRO A 50 -9.33 -17.19 -11.49
CA PRO A 50 -9.42 -16.25 -12.61
C PRO A 50 -10.82 -15.61 -12.76
N ALA A 51 -11.88 -16.25 -12.28
CA ALA A 51 -13.24 -15.70 -12.35
C ALA A 51 -13.42 -14.47 -11.43
N SER A 52 -12.57 -14.32 -10.40
CA SER A 52 -12.61 -13.20 -9.45
C SER A 52 -12.46 -11.82 -10.10
N VAL A 53 -11.86 -11.75 -11.30
CA VAL A 53 -11.76 -10.51 -12.09
C VAL A 53 -13.14 -9.95 -12.44
N HIS A 54 -14.12 -10.81 -12.66
CA HIS A 54 -15.49 -10.41 -13.02
C HIS A 54 -16.43 -10.27 -11.82
N GLU A 55 -16.07 -10.85 -10.67
CA GLU A 55 -16.87 -10.75 -9.45
C GLU A 55 -16.50 -9.51 -8.61
N ASN A 56 -15.23 -9.12 -8.64
CA ASN A 56 -14.73 -7.99 -7.85
C ASN A 56 -14.75 -6.70 -8.68
N ALA A 57 -15.57 -5.74 -8.26
CA ALA A 57 -15.71 -4.45 -8.94
C ALA A 57 -14.38 -3.70 -9.15
N TYR A 58 -13.42 -3.82 -8.21
CA TYR A 58 -12.12 -3.16 -8.34
C TYR A 58 -11.23 -3.84 -9.39
N LEU A 59 -11.23 -5.18 -9.43
CA LEU A 59 -10.47 -5.94 -10.44
C LEU A 59 -11.09 -5.75 -11.81
N HIS A 60 -12.41 -5.79 -11.91
CA HIS A 60 -13.15 -5.58 -13.16
C HIS A 60 -12.91 -4.18 -13.72
N TRP A 61 -12.99 -3.15 -12.86
CA TRP A 61 -12.70 -1.79 -13.27
C TRP A 61 -11.28 -1.64 -13.80
N ALA A 62 -10.28 -2.23 -13.13
CA ALA A 62 -8.90 -2.20 -13.62
C ALA A 62 -8.75 -2.96 -14.94
N TYR A 63 -9.35 -4.16 -15.04
CA TYR A 63 -9.34 -5.00 -16.24
C TYR A 63 -9.87 -4.25 -17.47
N ASP A 64 -11.04 -3.62 -17.33
CA ASP A 64 -11.68 -2.85 -18.41
C ASP A 64 -10.94 -1.53 -18.71
N THR A 65 -10.49 -0.81 -17.68
CA THR A 65 -9.82 0.49 -17.85
C THR A 65 -8.49 0.36 -18.58
N PHE A 66 -7.75 -0.72 -18.31
CA PHE A 66 -6.51 -1.02 -19.02
C PHE A 66 -6.74 -1.80 -20.33
N GLY A 67 -7.99 -2.16 -20.65
CA GLY A 67 -8.38 -2.76 -21.93
C GLY A 67 -7.89 -4.20 -22.12
N PHE A 68 -7.78 -4.97 -21.04
CA PHE A 68 -7.39 -6.38 -21.13
C PHE A 68 -8.53 -7.21 -21.76
N ALA A 69 -8.18 -8.08 -22.70
CA ALA A 69 -9.12 -8.99 -23.36
C ALA A 69 -8.97 -10.45 -22.91
N ASP A 70 -7.93 -10.75 -22.14
CA ASP A 70 -7.62 -12.08 -21.61
C ASP A 70 -7.21 -12.00 -20.14
N THR A 71 -7.78 -12.88 -19.31
CA THR A 71 -7.52 -12.93 -17.87
C THR A 71 -6.07 -13.30 -17.55
N ASN A 72 -5.41 -14.12 -18.37
CA ASN A 72 -4.00 -14.45 -18.14
C ASN A 72 -3.10 -13.24 -18.44
N ALA A 73 -3.40 -12.47 -19.48
CA ALA A 73 -2.69 -11.22 -19.76
C ALA A 73 -2.81 -10.22 -18.59
N PHE A 74 -3.99 -10.10 -18.00
CA PHE A 74 -4.21 -9.30 -16.80
C PHE A 74 -3.45 -9.85 -15.58
N LEU A 75 -3.45 -11.17 -15.38
CA LEU A 75 -2.72 -11.82 -14.31
C LEU A 75 -1.20 -11.59 -14.42
N ILE A 76 -0.64 -11.68 -15.62
CA ILE A 76 0.79 -11.37 -15.86
C ILE A 76 1.07 -9.90 -15.52
N ALA A 77 0.21 -8.97 -15.94
CA ALA A 77 0.36 -7.55 -15.62
C ALA A 77 0.32 -7.29 -14.11
N LEU A 78 -0.63 -7.90 -13.39
CA LEU A 78 -0.69 -7.87 -11.92
C LEU A 78 0.58 -8.45 -11.28
N GLY A 79 1.12 -9.54 -11.83
CA GLY A 79 2.36 -10.15 -11.34
C GLY A 79 3.56 -9.23 -11.52
N VAL A 80 3.71 -8.58 -12.68
CA VAL A 80 4.77 -7.60 -12.93
C VAL A 80 4.61 -6.38 -12.02
N ALA A 81 3.38 -5.90 -11.81
CA ALA A 81 3.10 -4.78 -10.92
C ALA A 81 3.46 -5.12 -9.46
N ALA A 82 3.03 -6.28 -8.96
CA ALA A 82 3.34 -6.76 -7.61
C ALA A 82 4.85 -6.98 -7.42
N PHE A 83 5.54 -7.56 -8.40
CA PHE A 83 6.99 -7.74 -8.37
C PHE A 83 7.72 -6.39 -8.32
N THR A 84 7.32 -5.45 -9.17
CA THR A 84 7.90 -4.10 -9.20
C THR A 84 7.71 -3.37 -7.87
N ALA A 85 6.49 -3.45 -7.29
CA ALA A 85 6.20 -2.88 -5.99
C ALA A 85 7.07 -3.50 -4.88
N LEU A 86 7.26 -4.82 -4.90
CA LEU A 86 8.11 -5.54 -3.94
C LEU A 86 9.57 -5.09 -4.06
N VAL A 87 10.12 -5.00 -5.28
CA VAL A 87 11.49 -4.55 -5.52
C VAL A 87 11.68 -3.11 -5.06
N LEU A 88 10.76 -2.21 -5.41
CA LEU A 88 10.85 -0.80 -5.00
C LEU A 88 10.67 -0.60 -3.50
N SER A 89 9.89 -1.45 -2.83
CA SER A 89 9.69 -1.37 -1.38
C SER A 89 10.89 -1.89 -0.59
N ASN A 90 11.74 -2.73 -1.18
CA ASN A 90 12.92 -3.32 -0.54
C ASN A 90 14.25 -2.68 -0.99
N ALA A 91 14.22 -1.72 -1.92
CA ALA A 91 15.37 -0.96 -2.39
C ALA A 91 15.51 0.37 -1.63
#